data_AF-A0AAE7DZW4-F1
#
_entry.id   AF-A0AAE7DZW4-F1
#
_cell.length_a   1.000
_cell.length_b   1.000
_cell.length_c   1.000
_cell.angle_alpha   90.00
_cell.angle_beta   90.00
_cell.angle_gamma   90.00
#
_symmetry.space_group_name_H-M   'P 1'
#
loop_
_entity.id
_entity.type
_entity.pdbx_description
1 polymer ?
#
loop_
_entity_poly.entity_id
_entity_poly.type
_entity_poly.pdbx_seq_one_letter_code
_entity_poly.pdbx_strand_id
1 'polypeptide(L)'
;MYKLSTKETLEKFNNEIIKANSVELGFKNYIENKLKEFEGLIDYTDYKKQIFKQFKIAQTLHPITSKKEIDSTLKNTLSQYNYEFLDEQIEVFKELVNFDKACIIDEKKIFYRLNTLLFKIFQHLEALIKWHELNESENILEKGIARTPHPKVIDAITPRIKTIKDGLELNPIKSNEILLDIYKNFEKNPLEVNYMYYSLQYIKKENFLLDDKEGLETLYNQQVYLNSAKKLEDTHIFNSCKIASYLLYKEKTLINLSLQLNENIPYTTLANYINTLIDSFFDYEYKSNLTKNHIKKEVQIKTPFNNIEIYEYRTKKNFQEHPIFSDITFD
;
A
#
# COMPACT_ATOMS: atom_id res chain seq x y z
N MET A 1 -5.47 -22.05 8.89
CA MET A 1 -5.64 -20.80 8.12
C MET A 1 -6.85 -20.97 7.22
N TYR A 2 -7.89 -20.14 7.39
CA TYR A 2 -9.09 -20.18 6.56
C TYR A 2 -8.75 -19.60 5.18
N LYS A 3 -8.78 -20.43 4.12
CA LYS A 3 -8.74 -19.93 2.75
C LYS A 3 -10.10 -19.31 2.44
N LEU A 4 -10.17 -17.98 2.44
CA LEU A 4 -11.34 -17.26 1.95
C LEU A 4 -11.34 -17.33 0.42
N SER A 5 -12.33 -18.04 -0.14
CA SER A 5 -12.59 -17.99 -1.58
C SER A 5 -13.05 -16.58 -1.95
N THR A 6 -12.34 -15.92 -2.87
CA THR A 6 -12.74 -14.62 -3.42
C THR A 6 -14.17 -14.66 -3.96
N LYS A 7 -14.55 -15.78 -4.60
CA LYS A 7 -15.90 -16.00 -5.12
C LYS A 7 -16.94 -16.03 -4.01
N GLU A 8 -16.73 -16.81 -2.96
CA GLU A 8 -17.66 -16.88 -1.83
C GLU A 8 -17.80 -15.54 -1.10
N THR A 9 -16.69 -14.80 -1.02
CA THR A 9 -16.66 -13.46 -0.41
C THR A 9 -17.54 -12.49 -1.20
N LEU A 10 -17.41 -12.50 -2.53
CA LEU A 10 -18.23 -11.68 -3.44
C LEU A 10 -19.71 -12.09 -3.42
N GLU A 11 -20.00 -13.39 -3.39
CA GLU A 11 -21.38 -13.90 -3.29
C GLU A 11 -22.04 -13.47 -1.97
N LYS A 12 -21.33 -13.58 -0.85
CA LYS A 12 -21.81 -13.10 0.46
C LYS A 12 -22.08 -11.59 0.44
N PHE A 13 -21.17 -10.81 -0.14
CA PHE A 13 -21.35 -9.36 -0.28
C PHE A 13 -22.58 -9.02 -1.16
N ASN A 14 -22.71 -9.65 -2.32
CA ASN A 14 -23.86 -9.44 -3.21
C ASN A 14 -25.19 -9.80 -2.54
N ASN A 15 -25.22 -10.88 -1.77
CA ASN A 15 -26.41 -11.27 -1.02
C ASN A 15 -26.83 -10.22 0.01
N GLU A 16 -25.87 -9.58 0.69
CA GLU A 16 -26.18 -8.49 1.61
C GLU A 16 -26.73 -7.25 0.90
N ILE A 17 -26.23 -6.92 -0.29
CA ILE A 17 -26.80 -5.86 -1.14
C ILE A 17 -28.24 -6.18 -1.55
N ILE A 18 -28.49 -7.40 -2.04
CA ILE A 18 -29.81 -7.84 -2.50
C ILE A 18 -30.81 -7.79 -1.34
N LYS A 19 -30.44 -8.33 -0.17
CA LYS A 19 -31.30 -8.30 1.04
C LYS A 19 -31.60 -6.88 1.51
N ALA A 20 -30.60 -6.01 1.49
CA ALA A 20 -30.74 -4.64 1.96
C ALA A 20 -31.47 -3.72 0.97
N ASN A 21 -31.61 -4.15 -0.29
CA ASN A 21 -32.11 -3.34 -1.41
C ASN A 21 -31.43 -1.96 -1.50
N SER A 22 -30.15 -1.90 -1.10
CA SER A 22 -29.33 -0.70 -1.06
C SER A 22 -27.87 -1.10 -0.99
N VAL A 23 -27.05 -0.56 -1.90
CA VAL A 23 -25.60 -0.82 -1.92
C VAL A 23 -24.94 -0.31 -0.65
N GLU A 24 -25.34 0.87 -0.16
CA GLU A 24 -24.81 1.45 1.08
C GLU A 24 -25.15 0.60 2.30
N LEU A 25 -26.42 0.22 2.45
CA LEU A 25 -26.85 -0.58 3.58
C LEU A 25 -26.30 -2.01 3.51
N GLY A 26 -26.26 -2.61 2.32
CA GLY A 26 -25.64 -3.92 2.10
C GLY A 26 -24.14 -3.92 2.39
N PHE A 27 -23.42 -2.88 1.98
CA PHE A 27 -22.01 -2.69 2.32
C PHE A 27 -21.80 -2.53 3.81
N LYS A 28 -22.61 -1.69 4.48
CA LYS A 28 -22.56 -1.53 5.93
C LYS A 28 -22.80 -2.86 6.65
N ASN A 29 -23.86 -3.59 6.28
CA ASN A 29 -24.20 -4.89 6.87
C ASN A 29 -23.08 -5.91 6.64
N TYR A 30 -22.50 -5.95 5.44
CA TYR A 30 -21.40 -6.85 5.13
C TYR A 30 -20.16 -6.57 6.01
N ILE A 31 -19.74 -5.31 6.11
CA ILE A 31 -18.61 -4.92 6.95
C ILE A 31 -18.90 -5.20 8.43
N GLU A 32 -20.08 -4.85 8.93
CA GLU A 32 -20.46 -5.12 10.32
C GLU A 32 -20.46 -6.62 10.64
N ASN A 33 -21.03 -7.45 9.75
CA ASN A 33 -21.05 -8.89 9.92
C ASN A 33 -19.64 -9.50 9.89
N LYS A 34 -18.74 -8.99 9.05
CA LYS A 34 -17.34 -9.44 9.01
C LYS A 34 -16.54 -9.04 10.24
N LEU A 35 -16.83 -7.88 10.81
CA LEU A 35 -16.13 -7.41 12.01
C LEU A 35 -16.62 -8.11 13.29
N LYS A 36 -17.82 -8.70 13.32
CA LYS A 36 -18.31 -9.49 14.46
C LYS A 36 -17.39 -10.65 14.85
N GLU A 37 -16.70 -11.26 13.88
CA GLU A 37 -15.75 -12.36 14.12
C GLU A 37 -14.58 -11.92 15.03
N PHE A 38 -14.33 -10.62 15.15
CA PHE A 38 -13.24 -10.02 15.91
C PHE A 38 -13.75 -9.18 17.10
N GLU A 39 -15.04 -9.24 17.40
CA GLU A 39 -15.65 -8.53 18.52
C GLU A 39 -15.02 -8.96 19.84
N GLY A 40 -14.67 -7.99 20.69
CA GLY A 40 -13.95 -8.23 21.95
C GLY A 40 -12.44 -8.45 21.82
N LEU A 41 -11.91 -8.56 20.59
CA LEU A 41 -10.47 -8.68 20.34
C LEU A 41 -9.83 -7.35 19.92
N ILE A 42 -10.52 -6.59 19.06
CA ILE A 42 -10.03 -5.34 18.48
C ILE A 42 -11.17 -4.30 18.44
N ASP A 43 -10.88 -3.06 18.84
CA ASP A 43 -11.74 -1.90 18.60
C ASP A 43 -11.61 -1.41 17.15
N TYR A 44 -12.64 -1.66 16.35
CA TYR A 44 -12.72 -1.23 14.96
C TYR A 44 -13.46 0.09 14.76
N THR A 45 -13.76 0.85 15.81
CA THR A 45 -14.57 2.06 15.71
C THR A 45 -13.98 3.05 14.69
N ASP A 46 -12.69 3.32 14.78
CA ASP A 46 -12.04 4.26 13.85
C ASP A 46 -11.82 3.64 12.46
N TYR A 47 -11.53 2.35 12.39
CA TYR A 47 -11.40 1.63 11.13
C TYR A 47 -12.73 1.65 10.33
N LYS A 48 -13.86 1.42 11.01
CA LYS A 48 -15.20 1.54 10.43
C LYS A 48 -15.46 2.95 9.91
N LYS A 49 -15.16 3.98 10.70
CA LYS A 49 -15.31 5.38 10.26
C LYS A 49 -14.52 5.65 8.98
N GLN A 50 -13.28 5.15 8.90
CA GLN A 50 -12.44 5.34 7.71
C GLN A 50 -13.00 4.61 6.48
N ILE A 51 -13.37 3.33 6.61
CA ILE A 51 -13.99 2.56 5.52
C ILE A 51 -15.24 3.28 4.99
N PHE A 52 -16.14 3.68 5.89
CA PHE A 52 -17.38 4.34 5.48
C PHE A 52 -17.13 5.75 4.93
N LYS A 53 -16.11 6.48 5.39
CA LYS A 53 -15.70 7.75 4.79
C LYS A 53 -15.28 7.54 3.33
N GLN A 54 -14.46 6.52 3.05
CA GLN A 54 -14.02 6.21 1.69
C GLN A 54 -15.19 5.81 0.78
N PHE A 55 -16.11 4.99 1.29
CA PHE A 55 -17.31 4.61 0.55
C PHE A 55 -18.17 5.83 0.19
N LYS A 56 -18.39 6.75 1.14
CA LYS A 56 -19.13 8.00 0.90
C LYS A 56 -18.44 8.89 -0.13
N ILE A 57 -17.12 9.03 -0.06
CA ILE A 57 -16.33 9.78 -1.06
C ILE A 57 -16.57 9.18 -2.46
N ALA A 58 -16.50 7.85 -2.59
CA ALA A 58 -16.72 7.15 -3.85
C ALA A 58 -18.14 7.40 -4.42
N GLN A 59 -19.16 7.54 -3.58
CA GLN A 59 -20.52 7.86 -4.03
C GLN A 59 -20.66 9.28 -4.62
N THR A 60 -19.72 10.20 -4.32
CA THR A 60 -19.72 11.56 -4.86
C THR A 60 -18.96 11.71 -6.18
N LEU A 61 -18.41 10.62 -6.71
CA LEU A 61 -17.61 10.64 -7.93
C LEU A 61 -18.42 11.07 -9.15
N HIS A 62 -17.98 12.12 -9.83
CA HIS A 62 -18.59 12.63 -11.05
C HIS A 62 -17.54 13.18 -12.03
N PRO A 63 -17.80 13.11 -13.35
CA PRO A 63 -16.96 13.77 -14.34
C PRO A 63 -17.13 15.29 -14.27
N ILE A 64 -16.08 16.03 -14.63
CA ILE A 64 -16.13 17.49 -14.81
C ILE A 64 -15.78 17.80 -16.27
N THR A 65 -16.54 18.69 -16.90
CA THR A 65 -16.30 19.13 -18.29
C THR A 65 -16.10 20.64 -18.42
N SER A 66 -16.53 21.43 -17.44
CA SER A 66 -16.41 22.90 -17.47
C SER A 66 -15.01 23.35 -17.09
N LYS A 67 -14.35 24.14 -17.94
CA LYS A 67 -13.02 24.69 -17.66
C LYS A 67 -12.94 25.44 -16.32
N LYS A 68 -13.93 26.28 -16.02
CA LYS A 68 -14.01 27.02 -14.75
C LYS A 68 -14.05 26.06 -13.54
N GLU A 69 -14.78 24.97 -13.69
CA GLU A 69 -14.92 23.96 -12.64
C GLU A 69 -13.63 23.15 -12.48
N ILE A 70 -12.98 22.77 -13.59
CA ILE A 70 -11.67 22.12 -13.62
C ILE A 70 -10.65 22.97 -12.87
N ASP A 71 -10.53 24.26 -13.22
CA ASP A 71 -9.56 25.18 -12.61
C ASP A 71 -9.80 25.30 -11.09
N SER A 72 -11.06 25.44 -10.68
CA SER A 72 -11.42 25.52 -9.24
C SER A 72 -11.15 24.21 -8.49
N THR A 73 -11.42 23.07 -9.12
CA THR A 73 -11.22 21.73 -8.53
C THR A 73 -9.75 21.39 -8.44
N LEU A 74 -8.96 21.76 -9.45
CA LEU A 74 -7.50 21.62 -9.44
C LEU A 74 -6.92 22.46 -8.30
N LYS A 75 -7.31 23.73 -8.17
CA LYS A 75 -6.87 24.59 -7.07
C LYS A 75 -7.20 23.97 -5.71
N ASN A 76 -8.43 23.46 -5.53
CA ASN A 76 -8.83 22.79 -4.29
C ASN A 76 -8.00 21.54 -3.99
N THR A 77 -7.69 20.75 -5.03
CA THR A 77 -6.88 19.52 -4.93
C THR A 77 -5.46 19.85 -4.49
N LEU A 78 -4.82 20.83 -5.13
CA LEU A 78 -3.47 21.25 -4.78
C LEU A 78 -3.41 21.86 -3.38
N SER A 79 -4.43 22.63 -2.98
CA SER A 79 -4.51 23.23 -1.63
C SER A 79 -4.64 22.23 -0.48
N GLN A 80 -4.83 20.93 -0.75
CA GLN A 80 -4.77 19.90 0.29
C GLN A 80 -3.36 19.67 0.81
N TYR A 81 -2.35 20.10 0.06
CA TYR A 81 -0.94 19.89 0.36
C TYR A 81 -0.30 21.22 0.74
N ASN A 82 0.45 21.22 1.84
CA ASN A 82 1.27 22.36 2.23
C ASN A 82 2.57 22.38 1.41
N TYR A 83 2.43 22.57 0.09
CA TYR A 83 3.51 22.50 -0.88
C TYR A 83 3.30 23.54 -1.98
N GLU A 84 4.37 24.25 -2.35
CA GLU A 84 4.37 25.20 -3.46
C GLU A 84 4.71 24.46 -4.76
N PHE A 85 3.68 24.23 -5.59
CA PHE A 85 3.85 23.51 -6.85
C PHE A 85 4.53 24.37 -7.92
N LEU A 86 5.49 23.78 -8.63
CA LEU A 86 6.19 24.42 -9.74
C LEU A 86 5.28 24.54 -10.98
N ASP A 87 5.52 25.53 -11.83
CA ASP A 87 4.75 25.74 -13.05
C ASP A 87 4.71 24.49 -13.95
N GLU A 88 5.85 23.81 -14.10
CA GLU A 88 5.93 22.56 -14.88
C GLU A 88 5.06 21.43 -14.31
N GLN A 89 4.93 21.36 -12.97
CA GLN A 89 4.05 20.40 -12.31
C GLN A 89 2.60 20.75 -12.59
N ILE A 90 2.25 22.03 -12.46
CA ILE A 90 0.90 22.55 -12.72
C ILE A 90 0.46 22.26 -14.16
N GLU A 91 1.35 22.45 -15.14
CA GLU A 91 1.04 22.13 -16.54
C GLU A 91 0.76 20.64 -16.74
N VAL A 92 1.54 19.75 -16.12
CA VAL A 92 1.25 18.31 -16.17
C VAL A 92 -0.07 17.99 -15.47
N PHE A 93 -0.38 18.62 -14.34
CA PHE A 93 -1.65 18.39 -13.64
C PHE A 93 -2.85 18.79 -14.48
N LYS A 94 -2.79 19.92 -15.20
CA LYS A 94 -3.85 20.34 -16.15
C LYS A 94 -4.13 19.30 -17.23
N GLU A 95 -3.13 18.54 -17.64
CA GLU A 95 -3.30 17.45 -18.60
C GLU A 95 -3.89 16.18 -17.95
N LEU A 96 -3.40 15.81 -16.76
CA LEU A 96 -3.84 14.60 -16.07
C LEU A 96 -5.31 14.65 -15.61
N VAL A 97 -5.81 15.82 -15.21
CA VAL A 97 -7.19 15.98 -14.73
C VAL A 97 -8.24 15.70 -15.79
N ASN A 98 -7.89 15.76 -17.08
CA ASN A 98 -8.78 15.38 -18.19
C ASN A 98 -9.14 13.90 -18.16
N PHE A 99 -8.33 13.08 -17.47
CA PHE A 99 -8.54 11.65 -17.30
C PHE A 99 -9.04 11.30 -15.89
N ASP A 100 -9.58 12.25 -15.14
CA ASP A 100 -9.95 12.06 -13.75
C ASP A 100 -11.46 12.29 -13.50
N LYS A 101 -11.93 11.87 -12.33
CA LYS A 101 -13.22 12.24 -11.77
C LYS A 101 -13.02 13.08 -10.53
N ALA A 102 -13.97 13.95 -10.27
CA ALA A 102 -14.00 14.70 -9.02
C ALA A 102 -14.84 14.00 -7.97
N CYS A 103 -14.44 14.16 -6.72
CA CYS A 103 -15.17 13.75 -5.53
C CYS A 103 -15.22 14.88 -4.52
N ILE A 104 -16.04 14.73 -3.49
CA ILE A 104 -16.14 15.69 -2.39
C ILE A 104 -15.41 15.11 -1.18
N ILE A 105 -14.37 15.80 -0.73
CA ILE A 105 -13.65 15.52 0.52
C ILE A 105 -13.67 16.79 1.37
N ASP A 106 -14.16 16.66 2.61
CA ASP A 106 -14.23 17.75 3.58
C ASP A 106 -14.85 19.02 2.96
N GLU A 107 -16.02 18.85 2.32
CA GLU A 107 -16.83 19.86 1.62
C GLU A 107 -16.18 20.50 0.38
N LYS A 108 -14.95 20.11 0.03
CA LYS A 108 -14.25 20.59 -1.16
C LYS A 108 -14.34 19.57 -2.28
N LYS A 109 -14.60 20.08 -3.49
CA LYS A 109 -14.48 19.29 -4.72
C LYS A 109 -13.01 19.17 -5.10
N ILE A 110 -12.52 17.93 -5.24
CA ILE A 110 -11.13 17.62 -5.62
C ILE A 110 -11.09 16.52 -6.68
N PHE A 111 -9.98 16.43 -7.41
CA PHE A 111 -9.70 15.37 -8.38
C PHE A 111 -9.19 14.10 -7.68
N TYR A 112 -9.84 12.96 -7.90
CA TYR A 112 -9.61 11.73 -7.15
C TYR A 112 -8.25 11.10 -7.44
N ARG A 113 -7.91 10.85 -8.72
CA ARG A 113 -6.62 10.25 -9.11
C ARG A 113 -5.48 11.20 -8.89
N LEU A 114 -5.65 12.49 -9.17
CA LEU A 114 -4.62 13.50 -8.91
C LEU A 114 -4.32 13.60 -7.42
N ASN A 115 -5.35 13.65 -6.56
CA ASN A 115 -5.14 13.62 -5.11
C ASN A 115 -4.43 12.33 -4.67
N THR A 116 -4.82 11.18 -5.22
CA THR A 116 -4.17 9.90 -4.91
C THR A 116 -2.71 9.87 -5.37
N LEU A 117 -2.41 10.44 -6.54
CA LEU A 117 -1.05 10.57 -7.09
C LEU A 117 -0.18 11.42 -6.16
N LEU A 118 -0.65 12.61 -5.80
CA LEU A 118 0.08 13.50 -4.89
C LEU A 118 0.33 12.84 -3.55
N PHE A 119 -0.71 12.24 -2.95
CA PHE A 119 -0.57 11.46 -1.72
C PHE A 119 0.52 10.40 -1.86
N LYS A 120 0.55 9.64 -2.95
CA LYS A 120 1.59 8.62 -3.19
C LYS A 120 2.97 9.24 -3.34
N ILE A 121 3.13 10.34 -4.05
CA ILE A 121 4.42 11.03 -4.19
C ILE A 121 4.94 11.47 -2.82
N PHE A 122 4.12 12.17 -2.02
CA PHE A 122 4.51 12.61 -0.69
C PHE A 122 4.84 11.45 0.27
N GLN A 123 4.06 10.37 0.26
CA GLN A 123 4.40 9.18 1.05
C GLN A 123 5.76 8.58 0.67
N HIS A 124 6.14 8.59 -0.62
CA HIS A 124 7.44 8.10 -1.06
C HIS A 124 8.57 9.07 -0.71
N LEU A 125 8.33 10.38 -0.73
CA LEU A 125 9.29 11.38 -0.24
C LEU A 125 9.54 11.21 1.26
N GLU A 126 8.49 11.06 2.06
CA GLU A 126 8.60 10.77 3.50
C GLU A 126 9.34 9.45 3.76
N ALA A 127 9.04 8.41 2.99
CA ALA A 127 9.77 7.14 3.07
C ALA A 127 11.25 7.31 2.73
N LEU A 128 11.59 8.10 1.71
CA LEU A 128 12.96 8.36 1.32
C LEU A 128 13.72 9.10 2.44
N ILE A 129 13.13 10.17 2.99
CA ILE A 129 13.68 10.88 4.16
C ILE A 129 13.91 9.90 5.31
N LYS A 130 12.90 9.07 5.63
CA LYS A 130 13.00 8.11 6.71
C LYS A 130 14.12 7.09 6.49
N TRP A 131 14.30 6.66 5.24
CA TRP A 131 15.36 5.74 4.86
C TRP A 131 16.75 6.36 5.09
N HIS A 132 16.94 7.63 4.70
CA HIS A 132 18.20 8.34 4.94
C HIS A 132 18.48 8.50 6.44
N GLU A 133 17.48 8.93 7.23
CA GLU A 133 17.60 9.04 8.70
C GLU A 133 18.05 7.71 9.34
N LEU A 134 17.42 6.59 8.96
CA LEU A 134 17.76 5.28 9.51
C LEU A 134 19.13 4.79 9.04
N ASN A 135 19.54 5.14 7.82
CA ASN A 135 20.86 4.78 7.29
C ASN A 135 21.98 5.53 8.02
N GLU A 136 21.73 6.78 8.40
CA GLU A 136 22.66 7.64 9.15
C GLU A 136 22.61 7.42 10.67
N SER A 137 21.56 6.78 11.21
CA SER A 137 21.41 6.52 12.64
C SER A 137 22.62 5.78 13.25
N GLU A 138 23.02 6.24 14.44
CA GLU A 138 24.03 5.61 15.29
C GLU A 138 23.48 4.41 16.07
N ASN A 139 22.15 4.33 16.24
CA ASN A 139 21.50 3.22 16.92
C ASN A 139 21.55 1.97 16.03
N ILE A 140 22.33 0.98 16.45
CA ILE A 140 22.56 -0.27 15.70
C ILE A 140 21.24 -1.00 15.40
N LEU A 141 20.23 -0.90 16.28
CA LEU A 141 18.92 -1.52 16.05
C LEU A 141 18.15 -0.80 14.94
N GLU A 142 18.06 0.52 14.99
CA GLU A 142 17.43 1.35 13.95
C GLU A 142 18.16 1.23 12.61
N LYS A 143 19.49 1.22 12.66
CA LYS A 143 20.33 1.00 11.50
C LYS A 143 20.18 -0.42 10.94
N GLY A 144 20.01 -1.41 11.80
CA GLY A 144 19.70 -2.80 11.42
C GLY A 144 18.35 -2.90 10.69
N ILE A 145 17.38 -2.06 11.05
CA ILE A 145 16.09 -1.95 10.37
C ILE A 145 16.22 -1.33 8.96
N ALA A 146 17.29 -0.59 8.66
CA ALA A 146 17.56 -0.08 7.30
C ALA A 146 18.57 -0.92 6.50
N ARG A 147 19.53 -1.58 7.18
CA ARG A 147 20.73 -2.15 6.55
C ARG A 147 20.78 -3.67 6.51
N THR A 148 19.67 -4.39 6.58
CA THR A 148 19.77 -5.85 6.46
C THR A 148 20.32 -6.21 5.07
N PRO A 149 21.57 -6.72 4.96
CA PRO A 149 22.22 -6.92 3.67
C PRO A 149 21.72 -8.20 2.97
N HIS A 150 20.75 -8.88 3.59
CA HIS A 150 20.25 -10.14 3.11
C HIS A 150 19.39 -9.91 1.85
N PRO A 151 19.75 -10.55 0.71
CA PRO A 151 18.95 -10.46 -0.50
C PRO A 151 17.56 -11.11 -0.30
N LYS A 152 17.42 -12.01 0.68
CA LYS A 152 16.18 -12.68 1.05
C LYS A 152 16.02 -12.69 2.57
N VAL A 153 14.82 -12.41 3.04
CA VAL A 153 14.47 -12.45 4.49
C VAL A 153 14.81 -13.79 5.14
N ILE A 154 14.69 -14.90 4.39
CA ILE A 154 15.01 -16.25 4.86
C ILE A 154 16.44 -16.38 5.40
N ASP A 155 17.39 -15.69 4.75
CA ASP A 155 18.80 -15.74 5.11
C ASP A 155 19.06 -15.01 6.44
N ALA A 156 18.20 -14.03 6.78
CA ALA A 156 18.26 -13.28 8.03
C ALA A 156 17.62 -14.05 9.20
N ILE A 157 16.51 -14.76 8.96
CA ILE A 157 15.76 -15.47 10.03
C ILE A 157 16.38 -16.83 10.40
N THR A 158 17.01 -17.53 9.45
CA THR A 158 17.54 -18.90 9.69
C THR A 158 18.50 -18.97 10.88
N PRO A 159 19.50 -18.08 11.02
CA PRO A 159 20.39 -18.10 12.19
C PRO A 159 19.68 -17.75 13.50
N ARG A 160 18.65 -16.89 13.43
CA ARG A 160 17.85 -16.50 14.60
C ARG A 160 16.98 -17.63 15.10
N ILE A 161 16.38 -18.43 14.21
CA ILE A 161 15.59 -19.61 14.58
C ILE A 161 16.41 -20.54 15.48
N LYS A 162 17.67 -20.80 15.11
CA LYS A 162 18.57 -21.61 15.94
C LYS A 162 18.81 -20.96 17.31
N THR A 163 19.20 -19.69 17.32
CA THR A 163 19.47 -18.94 18.55
C THR A 163 18.26 -18.91 19.51
N ILE A 164 17.05 -18.76 18.96
CA ILE A 164 15.81 -18.75 19.75
C ILE A 164 15.51 -20.15 20.31
N LYS A 165 15.71 -21.21 19.53
CA LYS A 165 15.55 -22.60 20.02
C LYS A 165 16.50 -22.89 21.18
N ASP A 166 17.79 -22.60 20.99
CA ASP A 166 18.81 -22.79 22.02
C ASP A 166 18.47 -21.96 23.28
N GLY A 167 17.95 -20.74 23.10
CA GLY A 167 17.50 -19.88 24.20
C GLY A 167 16.27 -20.41 24.94
N LEU A 168 15.29 -20.98 24.24
CA LEU A 168 14.08 -21.58 24.83
C LEU A 168 14.39 -22.84 25.65
N GLU A 169 15.39 -23.63 25.23
CA GLU A 169 15.87 -24.78 26.00
C GLU A 169 16.47 -24.36 27.36
N LEU A 170 17.09 -23.17 27.41
CA LEU A 170 17.69 -22.62 28.63
C LEU A 170 16.69 -21.84 29.49
N ASN A 171 15.79 -21.07 28.87
CA ASN A 171 14.80 -20.26 29.55
C ASN A 171 13.53 -20.11 28.68
N PRO A 172 12.44 -20.82 29.02
CA PRO A 172 11.17 -20.69 28.32
C PRO A 172 10.56 -19.30 28.58
N ILE A 173 10.56 -18.45 27.55
CA ILE A 173 9.91 -17.14 27.59
C ILE A 173 8.90 -17.08 26.46
N LYS A 174 7.68 -16.64 26.77
CA LYS A 174 6.55 -16.56 25.84
C LYS A 174 6.88 -15.76 24.58
N SER A 175 7.56 -14.62 24.71
CA SER A 175 8.04 -13.85 23.55
C SER A 175 8.87 -14.70 22.57
N ASN A 176 9.78 -15.53 23.06
CA ASN A 176 10.65 -16.38 22.23
C ASN A 176 9.88 -17.50 21.54
N GLU A 177 8.86 -18.07 22.19
CA GLU A 177 7.96 -19.06 21.57
C GLU A 177 7.21 -18.43 20.39
N ILE A 178 6.64 -17.24 20.60
CA ILE A 178 5.94 -16.47 19.57
C ILE A 178 6.88 -16.13 18.40
N LEU A 179 8.10 -15.67 18.70
CA LEU A 179 9.12 -15.39 17.68
C LEU A 179 9.45 -16.62 16.83
N LEU A 180 9.63 -17.76 17.48
CA LEU A 180 9.98 -19.00 16.80
C LEU A 180 8.87 -19.45 15.85
N ASP A 181 7.61 -19.34 16.28
CA ASP A 181 6.45 -19.70 15.45
C ASP A 181 6.27 -18.76 14.26
N ILE A 182 6.47 -17.45 14.46
CA ILE A 182 6.47 -16.46 13.39
C ILE A 182 7.50 -16.82 12.32
N TYR A 183 8.75 -17.08 12.72
CA TYR A 183 9.82 -17.38 11.78
C TYR A 183 9.61 -18.71 11.07
N LYS A 184 9.17 -19.77 11.77
CA LYS A 184 8.81 -21.05 11.13
C LYS A 184 7.67 -20.90 10.11
N ASN A 185 6.68 -20.05 10.40
CA ASN A 185 5.60 -19.78 9.45
C ASN A 185 6.12 -18.98 8.25
N PHE A 186 7.03 -18.03 8.48
CA PHE A 186 7.69 -17.29 7.41
C PHE A 186 8.52 -18.20 6.49
N GLU A 187 9.23 -19.20 7.02
CA GLU A 187 9.97 -20.18 6.20
C GLU A 187 9.05 -20.94 5.22
N LYS A 188 7.80 -21.20 5.63
CA LYS A 188 6.82 -21.92 4.82
C LYS A 188 6.13 -21.01 3.81
N ASN A 189 5.60 -19.87 4.27
CA ASN A 189 4.75 -18.96 3.49
C ASN A 189 5.20 -17.50 3.62
N PRO A 190 6.37 -17.10 3.10
CA PRO A 190 6.96 -15.78 3.35
C PRO A 190 6.08 -14.62 2.84
N LEU A 191 5.40 -14.80 1.71
CA LEU A 191 4.51 -13.78 1.15
C LEU A 191 3.25 -13.58 2.00
N GLU A 192 2.62 -14.67 2.44
CA GLU A 192 1.43 -14.62 3.28
C GLU A 192 1.72 -13.91 4.60
N VAL A 193 2.83 -14.29 5.25
CA VAL A 193 3.26 -13.67 6.51
C VAL A 193 3.58 -12.18 6.31
N ASN A 194 4.27 -11.81 5.22
CA ASN A 194 4.49 -10.40 4.88
C ASN A 194 3.18 -9.61 4.70
N TYR A 195 2.17 -10.17 4.03
CA TYR A 195 0.87 -9.50 3.86
C TYR A 195 0.10 -9.38 5.18
N MET A 196 0.17 -10.38 6.05
CA MET A 196 -0.40 -10.29 7.40
C MET A 196 0.24 -9.14 8.18
N TYR A 197 1.57 -9.05 8.16
CA TYR A 197 2.31 -7.98 8.83
C TYR A 197 2.07 -6.61 8.20
N TYR A 198 1.98 -6.52 6.88
CA TYR A 198 1.56 -5.29 6.22
C TYR A 198 0.16 -4.87 6.70
N SER A 199 -0.77 -5.82 6.85
CA SER A 199 -2.12 -5.52 7.34
C SER A 199 -2.14 -4.98 8.77
N LEU A 200 -1.20 -5.40 9.63
CA LEU A 200 -1.05 -4.87 10.99
C LEU A 200 -0.70 -3.38 11.03
N GLN A 201 -0.20 -2.77 9.95
CA GLN A 201 0.05 -1.32 9.93
C GLN A 201 -1.25 -0.49 9.98
N TYR A 202 -2.39 -1.08 9.61
CA TYR A 202 -3.69 -0.40 9.58
C TYR A 202 -4.46 -0.54 10.89
N ILE A 203 -3.98 -1.36 11.82
CA ILE A 203 -4.55 -1.53 13.14
C ILE A 203 -3.49 -1.06 14.12
N LYS A 204 -3.79 -0.06 14.94
CA LYS A 204 -2.83 0.40 15.94
C LYS A 204 -2.80 -0.54 17.13
N LYS A 205 -1.66 -0.62 17.82
CA LYS A 205 -1.51 -1.46 19.02
C LYS A 205 -2.58 -1.14 20.06
N GLU A 206 -2.90 0.15 20.24
CA GLU A 206 -3.95 0.59 21.18
C GLU A 206 -5.36 0.07 20.86
N ASN A 207 -5.62 -0.39 19.64
CA ASN A 207 -6.93 -0.91 19.26
C ASN A 207 -7.13 -2.35 19.71
N PHE A 208 -6.09 -3.08 20.09
CA PHE A 208 -6.25 -4.45 20.59
C PHE A 208 -6.74 -4.43 22.04
N LEU A 209 -7.85 -5.13 22.28
CA LEU A 209 -8.50 -5.26 23.59
C LEU A 209 -7.99 -6.46 24.39
N LEU A 210 -6.97 -7.16 23.86
CA LEU A 210 -6.38 -8.34 24.47
C LEU A 210 -5.49 -8.00 25.66
N ASP A 211 -5.55 -8.83 26.70
CA ASP A 211 -4.66 -8.73 27.87
C ASP A 211 -3.20 -9.13 27.56
N ASP A 212 -2.97 -9.83 26.44
CA ASP A 212 -1.65 -10.32 26.02
C ASP A 212 -0.75 -9.23 25.42
N LYS A 213 -0.34 -8.28 26.26
CA LYS A 213 0.52 -7.16 25.87
C LYS A 213 1.89 -7.60 25.36
N GLU A 214 2.45 -8.67 25.93
CA GLU A 214 3.76 -9.21 25.55
C GLU A 214 3.73 -9.84 24.15
N GLY A 215 2.70 -10.65 23.85
CA GLY A 215 2.55 -11.24 22.53
C GLY A 215 2.30 -10.19 21.45
N LEU A 216 1.46 -9.19 21.76
CA LEU A 216 1.21 -8.09 20.85
C LEU A 216 2.47 -7.26 20.57
N GLU A 217 3.23 -6.91 21.61
CA GLU A 217 4.50 -6.20 21.47
C GLU A 217 5.50 -7.00 20.62
N THR A 218 5.58 -8.31 20.84
CA THR A 218 6.44 -9.20 20.06
C THR A 218 6.05 -9.18 18.58
N LEU A 219 4.75 -9.24 18.26
CA LEU A 219 4.25 -9.18 16.89
C LEU A 219 4.61 -7.87 16.16
N TYR A 220 4.39 -6.71 16.80
CA TYR A 220 4.74 -5.41 16.20
C TYR A 220 6.25 -5.25 16.00
N ASN A 221 7.06 -5.71 16.96
CA ASN A 221 8.51 -5.69 16.81
C ASN A 221 8.98 -6.60 15.66
N GLN A 222 8.30 -7.72 15.42
CA GLN A 222 8.61 -8.59 14.27
C GLN A 222 8.16 -8.03 12.94
N GLN A 223 7.05 -7.30 12.89
CA GLN A 223 6.65 -6.57 11.69
C GLN A 223 7.80 -5.68 11.21
N VAL A 224 8.39 -4.90 12.11
CA VAL A 224 9.51 -4.00 11.80
C VAL A 224 10.73 -4.79 11.31
N TYR A 225 11.08 -5.89 12.00
CA TYR A 225 12.23 -6.71 11.62
C TYR A 225 12.05 -7.39 10.25
N LEU A 226 10.90 -8.03 9.99
CA LEU A 226 10.66 -8.71 8.71
C LEU A 226 10.56 -7.71 7.54
N ASN A 227 9.98 -6.53 7.77
CA ASN A 227 9.97 -5.43 6.80
C ASN A 227 11.39 -4.95 6.48
N SER A 228 12.28 -4.91 7.48
CA SER A 228 13.69 -4.52 7.29
C SER A 228 14.58 -5.58 6.65
N ALA A 229 14.14 -6.84 6.61
CA ALA A 229 15.03 -7.96 6.36
C ALA A 229 15.38 -8.19 4.87
N LYS A 230 14.69 -7.49 3.95
CA LYS A 230 15.03 -7.48 2.53
C LYS A 230 15.81 -6.21 2.21
N LYS A 231 16.91 -6.34 1.48
CA LYS A 231 17.69 -5.19 1.02
C LYS A 231 16.79 -4.15 0.32
N LEU A 232 16.76 -2.95 0.90
CA LEU A 232 16.10 -1.77 0.37
C LEU A 232 17.14 -0.68 0.13
N GLU A 233 17.01 0.00 -1.00
CA GLU A 233 17.88 1.12 -1.39
C GLU A 233 16.96 2.29 -1.71
N ASP A 234 17.46 3.50 -1.54
CA ASP A 234 16.82 4.74 -1.97
C ASP A 234 16.28 4.66 -3.42
N THR A 235 17.07 4.09 -4.34
CA THR A 235 16.67 3.90 -5.74
C THR A 235 15.44 2.99 -5.88
N HIS A 236 15.21 2.06 -4.96
CA HIS A 236 13.99 1.24 -4.94
C HIS A 236 12.78 2.08 -4.55
N ILE A 237 12.90 2.98 -3.55
CA ILE A 237 11.82 3.88 -3.13
C ILE A 237 11.47 4.85 -4.27
N PHE A 238 12.49 5.46 -4.88
CA PHE A 238 12.33 6.31 -6.05
C PHE A 238 11.65 5.59 -7.22
N ASN A 239 12.16 4.39 -7.59
CA ASN A 239 11.57 3.60 -8.67
C ASN A 239 10.13 3.15 -8.35
N SER A 240 9.82 2.87 -7.09
CA SER A 240 8.46 2.57 -6.65
C SER A 240 7.53 3.75 -6.84
N CYS A 241 7.97 4.97 -6.53
CA CYS A 241 7.17 6.18 -6.73
C CYS A 241 6.79 6.36 -8.20
N LYS A 242 7.76 6.18 -9.11
CA LYS A 242 7.54 6.16 -10.56
C LYS A 242 6.50 5.12 -10.97
N ILE A 243 6.64 3.90 -10.44
CA ILE A 243 5.74 2.78 -10.75
C ILE A 243 4.32 3.06 -10.27
N ALA A 244 4.16 3.46 -8.99
CA ALA A 244 2.88 3.81 -8.41
C ALA A 244 2.19 4.92 -9.21
N SER A 245 2.95 5.94 -9.62
CA SER A 245 2.45 7.08 -10.37
C SER A 245 1.85 6.69 -11.72
N TYR A 246 2.55 5.90 -12.54
CA TYR A 246 1.96 5.48 -13.83
C TYR A 246 0.90 4.39 -13.65
N LEU A 247 0.96 3.55 -12.61
CA LEU A 247 -0.06 2.50 -12.37
C LEU A 247 -1.44 3.11 -12.13
N LEU A 248 -1.50 4.28 -11.48
CA LEU A 248 -2.74 5.04 -11.33
C LEU A 248 -3.36 5.41 -12.67
N TYR A 249 -2.55 5.60 -13.73
CA TYR A 249 -2.96 6.06 -15.07
C TYR A 249 -2.89 5.00 -16.18
N LYS A 250 -2.44 3.79 -15.86
CA LYS A 250 -2.33 2.68 -16.82
C LYS A 250 -3.73 2.25 -17.28
N GLU A 251 -3.85 1.91 -18.57
CA GLU A 251 -5.10 1.46 -19.16
C GLU A 251 -5.55 0.12 -18.54
N LYS A 252 -6.87 -0.17 -18.57
CA LYS A 252 -7.45 -1.46 -18.15
C LYS A 252 -7.12 -1.89 -16.71
N THR A 253 -6.87 -0.93 -15.82
CA THR A 253 -6.73 -1.20 -14.39
C THR A 253 -8.12 -1.29 -13.72
N LEU A 254 -8.19 -1.97 -12.57
CA LEU A 254 -9.41 -2.02 -11.76
C LEU A 254 -9.89 -0.62 -11.38
N ILE A 255 -8.98 0.34 -11.21
CA ILE A 255 -9.28 1.75 -10.95
C ILE A 255 -10.04 2.35 -12.14
N ASN A 256 -9.56 2.20 -13.38
CA ASN A 256 -10.27 2.73 -14.56
C ASN A 256 -11.67 2.11 -14.71
N LEU A 257 -11.80 0.81 -14.46
CA LEU A 257 -13.08 0.11 -14.50
C LEU A 257 -14.04 0.64 -13.42
N SER A 258 -13.55 0.79 -12.19
CA SER A 258 -14.33 1.28 -11.04
C SER A 258 -14.75 2.74 -11.23
N LEU A 259 -13.88 3.55 -11.83
CA LEU A 259 -14.16 4.94 -12.15
C LEU A 259 -14.90 5.10 -13.47
N GLN A 260 -15.19 4.03 -14.23
CA GLN A 260 -15.83 4.09 -15.55
C GLN A 260 -15.14 5.10 -16.50
N LEU A 261 -13.81 5.08 -16.50
CA LEU A 261 -12.99 5.94 -17.35
C LEU A 261 -12.76 5.26 -18.69
N ASN A 262 -13.34 5.83 -19.75
CA ASN A 262 -13.26 5.28 -21.10
C ASN A 262 -12.05 5.81 -21.89
N GLU A 263 -11.54 6.97 -21.50
CA GLU A 263 -10.37 7.59 -22.13
C GLU A 263 -9.08 7.15 -21.45
N ASN A 264 -8.04 6.93 -22.25
CA ASN A 264 -6.74 6.47 -21.77
C ASN A 264 -5.65 7.39 -22.28
N ILE A 265 -4.64 7.62 -21.44
CA ILE A 265 -3.46 8.39 -21.82
C ILE A 265 -2.54 7.47 -22.64
N PRO A 266 -2.12 7.86 -23.85
CA PRO A 266 -1.12 7.11 -24.59
C PRO A 266 0.15 6.91 -23.75
N TYR A 267 0.68 5.70 -23.70
CA TYR A 267 1.80 5.39 -22.80
C TYR A 267 3.06 6.23 -23.01
N THR A 268 3.32 6.69 -24.23
CA THR A 268 4.43 7.62 -24.48
C THR A 268 4.19 8.94 -23.75
N THR A 269 2.97 9.49 -23.85
CA THR A 269 2.56 10.72 -23.17
C THR A 269 2.55 10.54 -21.65
N LEU A 270 1.99 9.43 -21.17
CA LEU A 270 1.99 9.12 -19.74
C LEU A 270 3.42 9.02 -19.18
N ALA A 271 4.32 8.34 -19.88
CA ALA A 271 5.72 8.26 -19.47
C ALA A 271 6.36 9.65 -19.34
N ASN A 272 6.08 10.55 -20.29
CA ASN A 272 6.59 11.92 -20.25
C ASN A 272 6.03 12.70 -19.04
N TYR A 273 4.72 12.67 -18.82
CA TYR A 273 4.10 13.32 -17.65
C TYR A 273 4.69 12.81 -16.34
N ILE A 274 4.83 11.49 -16.18
CA ILE A 274 5.41 10.94 -14.95
C ILE A 274 6.90 11.27 -14.83
N ASN A 275 7.67 11.28 -15.92
CA ASN A 275 9.07 11.73 -15.87
C ASN A 275 9.18 13.17 -15.38
N THR A 276 8.42 14.10 -15.98
CA THR A 276 8.42 15.51 -15.56
C THR A 276 8.06 15.67 -14.09
N LEU A 277 6.98 15.02 -13.63
CA LEU A 277 6.58 15.11 -12.23
C LEU A 277 7.66 14.56 -11.30
N ILE A 278 8.15 13.35 -11.57
CA ILE A 278 9.10 12.70 -10.68
C ILE A 278 10.43 13.46 -10.63
N ASP A 279 10.93 13.93 -11.77
CA ASP A 279 12.16 14.72 -11.85
C ASP A 279 12.02 16.08 -11.15
N SER A 280 10.79 16.61 -11.04
CA SER A 280 10.51 17.88 -10.34
C SER A 280 10.31 17.74 -8.83
N PHE A 281 9.92 16.55 -8.35
CA PHE A 281 9.66 16.30 -6.91
C PHE A 281 10.87 15.72 -6.17
N PHE A 282 11.78 15.05 -6.87
CA PHE A 282 12.94 14.39 -6.30
C PHE A 282 14.22 15.15 -6.66
N ASP A 283 15.24 15.04 -5.81
CA ASP A 283 16.53 15.70 -6.01
C ASP A 283 17.22 15.28 -7.33
N TYR A 284 18.14 16.13 -7.81
CA TYR A 284 18.85 15.96 -9.10
C TYR A 284 19.58 14.62 -9.26
N GLU A 285 19.87 13.93 -8.16
CA GLU A 285 20.52 12.61 -8.14
C GLU A 285 19.58 11.51 -8.66
N TYR A 286 18.27 11.74 -8.61
CA TYR A 286 17.27 10.84 -9.13
C TYR A 286 16.73 11.35 -10.46
N LYS A 287 16.96 10.58 -11.52
CA LYS A 287 16.42 10.88 -12.86
C LYS A 287 15.52 9.79 -13.37
N SER A 288 14.32 10.18 -13.78
CA SER A 288 13.34 9.31 -14.39
C SER A 288 13.64 9.11 -15.87
N ASN A 289 13.60 7.86 -16.30
CA ASN A 289 13.80 7.43 -17.68
C ASN A 289 12.66 6.50 -18.13
N LEU A 290 11.44 6.77 -17.65
CA LEU A 290 10.27 5.99 -18.04
C LEU A 290 10.07 6.10 -19.55
N THR A 291 9.66 4.98 -20.13
CA THR A 291 9.29 4.86 -21.53
C THR A 291 8.00 4.05 -21.60
N LYS A 292 7.34 4.05 -22.76
CA LYS A 292 6.16 3.19 -23.00
C LYS A 292 6.42 1.71 -22.70
N ASN A 293 7.66 1.24 -22.88
CA ASN A 293 8.02 -0.15 -22.62
C ASN A 293 8.08 -0.44 -21.12
N HIS A 294 8.47 0.55 -20.31
CA HIS A 294 8.43 0.45 -18.85
C HIS A 294 7.00 0.30 -18.34
N ILE A 295 6.06 1.11 -18.84
CA ILE A 295 4.64 1.06 -18.41
C ILE A 295 3.98 -0.28 -18.74
N LYS A 296 4.36 -0.91 -19.86
CA LYS A 296 3.85 -2.22 -20.27
C LYS A 296 4.32 -3.39 -19.41
N LYS A 297 5.44 -3.25 -18.68
CA LYS A 297 5.96 -4.32 -17.84
C LYS A 297 4.98 -4.67 -16.73
N GLU A 298 5.03 -5.93 -16.33
CA GLU A 298 4.37 -6.41 -15.13
C GLU A 298 5.11 -5.86 -13.90
N VAL A 299 4.33 -5.60 -12.85
CA VAL A 299 4.81 -5.02 -11.59
C VAL A 299 4.40 -5.97 -10.47
N GLN A 300 5.24 -6.06 -9.45
CA GLN A 300 4.96 -6.75 -8.20
C GLN A 300 5.41 -5.90 -7.01
N ILE A 301 4.95 -6.26 -5.82
CA ILE A 301 5.44 -5.67 -4.57
C ILE A 301 6.81 -6.30 -4.26
N LYS A 302 7.83 -5.48 -4.04
CA LYS A 302 9.14 -5.90 -3.56
C LYS A 302 9.08 -6.23 -2.08
N THR A 303 8.60 -5.27 -1.28
CA THR A 303 8.54 -5.29 0.18
C THR A 303 7.74 -4.06 0.65
N PRO A 304 7.08 -4.11 1.82
CA PRO A 304 6.58 -2.90 2.45
C PRO A 304 7.71 -2.14 3.18
N PHE A 305 7.65 -0.81 3.20
CA PHE A 305 8.56 0.05 3.96
C PHE A 305 7.85 1.34 4.35
N ASN A 306 8.05 1.84 5.58
CA ASN A 306 7.44 3.08 6.08
C ASN A 306 5.93 3.21 5.74
N ASN A 307 5.16 2.14 5.97
CA ASN A 307 3.72 2.07 5.69
C ASN A 307 3.31 2.22 4.21
N ILE A 308 4.24 2.03 3.27
CA ILE A 308 3.96 1.96 1.84
C ILE A 308 4.43 0.65 1.21
N GLU A 309 3.77 0.24 0.15
CA GLU A 309 4.23 -0.84 -0.74
C GLU A 309 5.34 -0.31 -1.66
N ILE A 310 6.51 -0.93 -1.62
CA ILE A 310 7.59 -0.65 -2.57
C ILE A 310 7.41 -1.56 -3.78
N TYR A 311 7.14 -0.99 -4.94
CA TYR A 311 6.95 -1.73 -6.19
C TYR A 311 8.26 -1.95 -6.96
N GLU A 312 8.32 -3.06 -7.70
CA GLU A 312 9.40 -3.34 -8.65
C GLU A 312 8.86 -3.99 -9.94
N TYR A 313 9.61 -3.88 -11.02
CA TYR A 313 9.29 -4.60 -12.25
C TYR A 313 9.49 -6.12 -12.06
N ARG A 314 8.50 -6.90 -12.49
CA ARG A 314 8.58 -8.36 -12.49
C ARG A 314 9.53 -8.82 -13.59
N THR A 315 10.38 -9.78 -13.23
CA THR A 315 11.32 -10.51 -14.09
C THR A 315 11.23 -11.99 -13.77
N LYS A 316 11.79 -12.84 -14.62
CA LYS A 316 11.86 -14.28 -14.36
C LYS A 316 12.62 -14.62 -13.06
N LYS A 317 13.58 -13.76 -12.65
CA LYS A 317 14.45 -14.02 -11.49
C LYS A 317 13.85 -13.60 -10.15
N ASN A 318 13.03 -12.55 -10.16
CA ASN A 318 12.42 -12.01 -8.94
C ASN A 318 10.93 -12.34 -8.81
N PHE A 319 10.32 -13.07 -9.75
CA PHE A 319 8.89 -13.38 -9.70
C PHE A 319 8.48 -14.00 -8.37
N GLN A 320 7.42 -13.43 -7.78
CA GLN A 320 6.78 -13.90 -6.56
C GLN A 320 5.33 -14.28 -6.90
N GLU A 321 4.99 -15.56 -6.77
CA GLU A 321 3.62 -16.02 -6.94
C GLU A 321 2.79 -15.67 -5.70
N HIS A 322 1.70 -14.95 -5.88
CA HIS A 322 0.84 -14.56 -4.75
C HIS A 322 0.18 -15.81 -4.15
N PRO A 323 0.15 -15.99 -2.81
CA PRO A 323 -0.43 -17.18 -2.17
C PRO A 323 -1.89 -17.45 -2.53
N ILE A 324 -2.65 -16.39 -2.84
CA ILE A 324 -4.06 -16.49 -3.29
C ILE A 324 -4.19 -17.10 -4.70
N PHE A 325 -3.14 -17.00 -5.53
CA PHE A 325 -3.17 -17.46 -6.92
C PHE A 325 -2.51 -18.83 -7.13
N SER A 326 -1.88 -19.42 -6.10
CA SER A 326 -1.23 -20.74 -6.21
C SER A 326 -2.19 -21.88 -6.60
N ASP A 327 -3.49 -21.67 -6.35
CA ASP A 327 -4.54 -22.66 -6.60
C ASP A 327 -5.42 -22.30 -7.81
N ILE A 328 -5.18 -21.16 -8.47
CA ILE A 328 -5.92 -20.78 -9.67
C ILE A 328 -5.17 -21.37 -10.86
N THR A 329 -5.54 -22.57 -11.27
CA THR A 329 -5.22 -23.06 -12.61
C THR A 329 -5.96 -22.17 -13.60
N PHE A 330 -5.19 -21.35 -14.33
CA PHE A 330 -5.70 -20.70 -15.54
C PHE A 330 -5.78 -21.78 -16.61
N ASP A 331 -6.97 -22.34 -16.80
CA ASP A 331 -7.30 -23.15 -17.98
C ASP A 331 -7.30 -22.30 -19.27
#